data_AF-A0A6M3LXM0-F1
#
_entry.id   AF-A0A6M3LXM0-F1
#
_cell.length_a   1.000
_cell.length_b   1.000
_cell.length_c   1.000
_cell.angle_alpha   90.00
_cell.angle_beta   90.00
_cell.angle_gamma   90.00
#
_symmetry.space_group_name_H-M   'P 1'
#
loop_
_entity.id
_entity.type
_entity.pdbx_description
1 polymer ?
#
loop_
_entity_poly.entity_id
_entity_poly.type
_entity_poly.pdbx_seq_one_letter_code
_entity_poly.pdbx_strand_id
1 'polypeptide(L)'
;MEHLQVDEVEPDPELVAVHIVKAKGESALVEWDDGRIHRAYVPAKALRGSQCPKDVLEEAPAHGVPWELLLDFSDITPDAVADKLRRRGIWTTEDAHAQSRMLLTIGSGFIGGPVFRVTKELEAKKQGGTKSTTPR
;
A
#
# COMPACT_ATOMS: atom_id res chain seq x y z
N MET A 1 -29.75 51.06 6.72
CA MET A 1 -29.83 49.66 6.22
C MET A 1 -28.73 48.91 6.94
N GLU A 2 -29.09 48.18 7.99
CA GLU A 2 -28.17 47.28 8.69
C GLU A 2 -27.94 46.06 7.80
N HIS A 3 -26.68 45.82 7.43
CA HIS A 3 -26.27 44.58 6.78
C HIS A 3 -26.25 43.48 7.86
N LEU A 4 -27.26 42.60 7.83
CA LEU A 4 -27.23 41.33 8.54
C LEU A 4 -26.05 40.51 7.99
N GLN A 5 -24.96 40.44 8.75
CA GLN A 5 -23.94 39.42 8.57
C GLN A 5 -24.60 38.09 8.93
N VAL A 6 -24.81 37.27 7.90
CA VAL A 6 -25.13 35.87 8.09
C VAL A 6 -23.80 35.21 8.40
N ASP A 7 -23.58 34.85 9.66
CA ASP A 7 -22.43 34.06 10.05
C ASP A 7 -22.49 32.73 9.30
N GLU A 8 -21.49 32.51 8.44
CA GLU A 8 -21.35 31.29 7.64
C GLU A 8 -21.03 30.15 8.61
N VAL A 9 -22.01 29.29 8.85
CA VAL A 9 -21.84 28.13 9.74
C VAL A 9 -20.94 27.14 9.03
N GLU A 10 -19.69 27.01 9.47
CA GLU A 10 -18.80 25.96 8.99
C GLU A 10 -19.43 24.58 9.30
N PRO A 11 -19.59 23.71 8.29
CA PRO A 11 -20.15 22.39 8.52
C PRO A 11 -19.26 21.59 9.47
N ASP A 12 -19.87 20.90 10.43
CA ASP A 12 -19.14 20.03 11.36
C ASP A 12 -18.45 18.92 10.55
N PRO A 13 -17.12 18.73 10.70
CA PRO A 13 -16.38 17.77 9.88
C PRO A 13 -16.89 16.33 10.07
N GLU A 14 -17.05 15.62 8.96
CA GLU A 14 -17.40 14.20 8.94
C GLU A 14 -16.29 13.39 9.64
N LEU A 15 -16.64 12.65 10.69
CA LEU A 15 -15.70 11.84 11.46
C LEU A 15 -15.70 10.39 10.99
N VAL A 16 -14.53 9.86 10.67
CA VAL A 16 -14.31 8.47 10.26
C VAL A 16 -13.70 7.69 11.41
N ALA A 17 -14.18 6.47 11.65
CA ALA A 17 -13.60 5.56 12.62
C ALA A 17 -12.24 5.03 12.13
N VAL A 18 -11.22 5.12 12.98
CA VAL A 18 -9.85 4.71 12.66
C VAL A 18 -9.26 3.83 13.74
N HIS A 19 -8.39 2.90 13.33
CA HIS A 19 -7.53 2.14 14.20
C HIS A 19 -6.12 2.78 14.24
N ILE A 20 -5.64 3.12 15.43
CA ILE A 20 -4.29 3.69 15.59
C ILE A 20 -3.29 2.53 15.63
N VAL A 21 -2.57 2.34 14.53
CA VAL A 21 -1.55 1.28 14.39
C VAL A 21 -0.29 1.63 15.17
N LYS A 22 0.13 2.90 15.12
CA LYS A 22 1.35 3.36 15.80
C LYS A 22 1.32 4.87 16.01
N ALA A 23 1.63 5.32 17.22
CA ALA A 23 1.87 6.74 17.50
C ALA A 23 3.38 7.01 17.69
N LYS A 24 3.88 8.12 17.14
CA LYS A 24 5.26 8.58 17.35
C LYS A 24 5.31 10.11 17.31
N GLY A 25 5.57 10.72 18.46
CA GLY A 25 5.64 12.17 18.60
C GLY A 25 4.32 12.83 18.22
N GLU A 26 4.37 13.78 17.28
CA GLU A 26 3.20 14.55 16.81
C GLU A 26 2.42 13.87 15.67
N SER A 27 2.81 12.64 15.31
CA SER A 27 2.20 11.89 14.20
C SER A 27 1.70 10.52 14.66
N ALA A 28 0.64 10.05 14.01
CA ALA A 28 0.10 8.71 14.20
C ALA A 28 -0.13 8.05 12.84
N LEU A 29 0.29 6.79 12.72
CA LEU A 29 -0.12 5.90 11.65
C LEU A 29 -1.49 5.34 12.01
N VAL A 30 -2.47 5.63 11.17
CA VAL A 30 -3.85 5.15 11.32
C VAL A 30 -4.22 4.22 10.18
N GLU A 31 -5.18 3.36 10.46
CA GLU A 31 -5.80 2.44 9.52
C GLU A 31 -7.32 2.63 9.55
N TRP A 32 -7.97 2.60 8.39
CA TRP A 32 -9.44 2.61 8.29
C TRP A 32 -9.91 1.73 7.14
N ASP A 33 -11.19 1.37 7.16
CA ASP A 33 -11.84 0.50 6.18
C ASP A 33 -13.07 1.20 5.61
N ASP A 34 -13.06 1.45 4.30
CA ASP A 34 -14.18 1.98 3.52
C ASP A 34 -14.67 0.99 2.44
N GLY A 35 -14.38 -0.30 2.64
CA GLY A 35 -14.44 -1.35 1.62
C GLY A 35 -13.05 -1.71 1.09
N ARG A 36 -12.03 -0.91 1.41
CA ARG A 36 -10.61 -1.22 1.27
C ARG A 36 -9.88 -0.82 2.54
N ILE A 37 -8.80 -1.53 2.87
CA ILE A 37 -7.94 -1.16 3.99
C ILE A 37 -7.00 -0.04 3.55
N HIS A 38 -7.09 1.09 4.23
CA HIS A 38 -6.25 2.25 4.02
C HIS A 38 -5.34 2.48 5.22
N ARG A 39 -4.14 3.03 4.98
CA ARG A 39 -3.23 3.47 6.03
C ARG A 39 -2.60 4.81 5.66
N ALA A 40 -2.56 5.74 6.61
CA ALA A 40 -1.95 7.06 6.40
C ALA A 40 -1.34 7.61 7.69
N TYR A 41 -0.40 8.55 7.56
CA TYR A 41 0.14 9.30 8.68
C TYR A 41 -0.66 10.59 8.89
N VAL A 42 -1.29 10.72 10.05
CA VAL A 42 -2.06 11.91 10.45
C VAL A 42 -1.39 12.62 11.63
N PRO A 43 -1.60 13.93 11.81
CA PRO A 43 -1.21 14.62 13.03
C PRO A 43 -1.96 14.05 14.23
N ALA A 44 -1.26 13.75 15.33
CA ALA A 44 -1.87 13.18 16.54
C ALA A 44 -2.96 14.11 17.13
N LYS A 45 -2.79 15.43 16.97
CA LYS A 45 -3.76 16.45 17.39
C LYS A 45 -5.09 16.43 16.62
N ALA A 46 -5.11 15.85 15.42
CA ALA A 46 -6.33 15.72 14.62
C ALA A 46 -7.19 14.52 15.04
N LEU A 47 -6.63 13.62 15.85
CA LEU A 47 -7.35 12.45 16.35
C LEU A 47 -8.24 12.82 17.53
N ARG A 48 -9.49 12.37 17.47
CA ARG A 48 -10.48 12.47 18.55
C ARG A 48 -10.77 11.06 19.05
N GLY A 49 -9.84 10.50 19.84
CA GLY A 49 -9.89 9.10 20.25
C GLY A 49 -9.62 8.15 19.08
N SER A 50 -10.58 7.29 18.75
CA SER A 50 -10.53 6.37 17.59
C SER A 50 -11.23 6.93 16.36
N GLN A 51 -11.28 8.25 16.22
CA GLN A 51 -11.90 8.93 15.09
C GLN A 51 -10.96 10.00 14.53
N CYS A 52 -11.04 10.21 13.22
CA CYS A 52 -10.30 11.25 12.49
C CYS A 52 -11.24 11.96 11.52
N PRO A 53 -11.16 13.28 11.38
CA PRO A 53 -11.85 14.01 10.31
C PRO A 53 -11.49 13.45 8.94
N LYS A 54 -12.49 13.29 8.06
CA LYS A 54 -12.34 12.67 6.74
C LYS A 54 -11.43 13.48 5.81
N ASP A 55 -11.58 14.80 5.82
CA ASP A 55 -10.72 15.75 5.12
C ASP A 55 -9.25 15.54 5.48
N VAL A 56 -8.95 15.38 6.77
CA VAL A 56 -7.58 15.09 7.24
C VAL A 56 -7.07 13.75 6.72
N LEU A 57 -7.93 12.72 6.62
CA LEU A 57 -7.54 11.41 6.07
C LEU A 57 -7.29 11.46 4.56
N GLU A 58 -8.09 12.23 3.82
CA GLU A 58 -7.97 12.40 2.37
C GLU A 58 -6.71 13.17 1.98
N GLU A 59 -6.30 14.14 2.82
CA GLU A 59 -5.06 14.91 2.62
C GLU A 59 -3.81 14.23 3.22
N ALA A 60 -3.99 13.24 4.09
CA ALA A 60 -2.89 12.61 4.79
C ALA A 60 -1.99 11.80 3.84
N PRO A 61 -0.65 11.85 4.03
CA PRO A 61 0.25 11.03 3.26
C PRO A 61 0.01 9.54 3.54
N ALA A 62 -0.36 8.82 2.49
CA ALA A 62 -0.54 7.37 2.54
C ALA A 62 0.72 6.65 3.06
N HIS A 63 0.51 5.58 3.80
CA HIS A 63 1.60 4.78 4.35
C HIS A 63 2.19 3.87 3.27
N GLY A 64 3.42 4.18 2.88
CA GLY A 64 4.17 3.35 1.92
C GLY A 64 3.77 3.60 0.47
N VAL A 65 4.14 2.66 -0.39
CA VAL A 65 3.76 2.66 -1.82
C VAL A 65 2.72 1.55 -1.99
N PRO A 66 1.59 1.80 -2.66
CA PRO A 66 0.64 0.74 -2.98
C PRO A 66 1.34 -0.35 -3.80
N TRP A 67 1.59 -1.50 -3.20
CA TRP A 67 2.36 -2.58 -3.82
C TRP A 67 1.56 -3.24 -4.94
N GLU A 68 0.25 -3.10 -4.92
CA GLU A 68 -0.69 -3.57 -5.93
C GLU A 68 -0.41 -2.93 -7.30
N LEU A 69 0.03 -1.66 -7.31
CA LEU A 69 0.43 -0.96 -8.54
C LEU A 69 1.73 -1.52 -9.13
N LEU A 70 2.46 -2.34 -8.36
CA LEU A 70 3.72 -2.96 -8.77
C LEU A 70 3.52 -4.40 -9.24
N LEU A 71 2.29 -4.91 -9.14
CA LEU A 71 1.97 -6.24 -9.63
C LEU A 71 1.82 -6.22 -11.15
N ASP A 72 2.77 -6.86 -11.81
CA ASP A 72 2.69 -7.16 -13.22
C ASP A 72 2.44 -8.66 -13.41
N PHE A 73 1.23 -8.99 -13.88
CA PHE A 73 0.80 -10.36 -14.18
C PHE A 73 0.87 -10.68 -15.67
N SER A 74 1.38 -9.78 -16.52
CA SER A 74 1.42 -9.99 -17.98
C SER A 74 2.23 -11.23 -18.37
N ASP A 75 3.28 -11.54 -17.61
CA ASP A 75 4.12 -12.73 -17.80
C ASP A 75 3.55 -14.01 -17.14
N ILE A 76 2.42 -13.92 -16.43
CA ILE A 76 1.82 -15.05 -15.70
C ILE A 76 0.74 -15.67 -16.56
N THR A 77 1.17 -16.46 -17.54
CA THR A 77 0.29 -17.20 -18.45
C THR A 77 0.16 -18.67 -18.04
N PRO A 78 -0.92 -19.37 -18.45
CA PRO A 78 -1.06 -20.81 -18.21
C PRO A 78 0.15 -21.61 -18.71
N ASP A 79 0.70 -21.25 -19.87
CA ASP A 79 1.87 -21.91 -20.44
C ASP A 79 3.14 -21.66 -19.60
N ALA A 80 3.37 -20.42 -19.14
CA ALA A 80 4.49 -20.10 -18.28
C ALA A 80 4.44 -20.84 -16.93
N VAL A 81 3.23 -21.00 -16.37
CA VAL A 81 3.01 -21.80 -15.16
C VAL A 81 3.24 -23.28 -15.44
N ALA A 82 2.65 -23.82 -16.51
CA ALA A 82 2.79 -25.22 -16.90
C ALA A 82 4.26 -25.61 -17.15
N ASP A 83 5.04 -24.76 -17.83
CA ASP A 83 6.45 -25.01 -18.08
C ASP A 83 7.28 -25.02 -16.79
N LYS A 84 7.01 -24.13 -15.84
CA LYS A 84 7.69 -24.17 -14.53
C LYS A 84 7.33 -25.43 -13.73
N LEU A 85 6.08 -25.88 -13.79
CA LEU A 85 5.63 -27.11 -13.14
C LEU A 85 6.30 -28.34 -13.76
N ARG A 86 6.31 -28.46 -15.08
CA ARG A 86 6.96 -29.55 -15.81
C ARG A 86 8.45 -29.64 -15.52
N ARG A 87 9.16 -28.51 -15.45
CA ARG A 87 10.59 -28.45 -15.08
C ARG A 87 10.86 -28.96 -13.65
N ARG A 88 9.84 -29.04 -12.80
CA ARG A 88 9.92 -29.61 -11.44
C ARG A 88 9.35 -31.02 -11.34
N GLY A 89 9.05 -31.65 -12.48
CA GLY A 89 8.51 -33.00 -12.54
C GLY A 89 7.01 -33.10 -12.25
N ILE A 90 6.29 -31.97 -12.23
CA ILE A 90 4.83 -31.96 -12.00
C ILE A 90 4.15 -31.93 -13.37
N TRP A 91 3.52 -33.03 -13.75
CA TRP A 91 2.86 -33.19 -15.05
C TRP A 91 1.34 -33.38 -14.91
N THR A 92 0.91 -33.97 -13.81
CA THR A 92 -0.47 -34.33 -13.53
C THR A 92 -1.01 -33.64 -12.28
N THR A 93 -2.32 -33.74 -12.08
CA THR A 93 -3.00 -33.29 -10.86
C THR A 93 -2.54 -34.06 -9.63
N GLU A 94 -2.24 -35.35 -9.78
CA GLU A 94 -1.75 -36.24 -8.73
C GLU A 94 -0.35 -35.82 -8.26
N ASP A 95 0.55 -35.48 -9.20
CA ASP A 95 1.88 -34.94 -8.89
C ASP A 95 1.75 -33.62 -8.11
N ALA A 96 0.86 -32.74 -8.57
CA ALA A 96 0.61 -31.45 -7.95
C ALA A 96 0.11 -31.61 -6.50
N HIS A 97 -0.79 -32.57 -6.28
CA HIS A 97 -1.30 -32.88 -4.95
C HIS A 97 -0.21 -33.46 -4.03
N ALA A 98 0.56 -34.44 -4.53
CA ALA A 98 1.68 -35.05 -3.81
C ALA A 98 2.79 -34.03 -3.48
N GLN A 99 2.95 -32.99 -4.31
CA GLN A 99 3.98 -31.96 -4.19
C GLN A 99 3.40 -30.57 -3.90
N SER A 100 2.31 -30.48 -3.15
CA SER A 100 1.58 -29.23 -2.85
C SER A 100 2.47 -28.10 -2.28
N ARG A 101 3.46 -28.41 -1.44
CA ARG A 101 4.45 -27.43 -0.95
C ARG A 101 5.29 -26.82 -2.08
N MET A 102 5.60 -27.60 -3.10
CA MET A 102 6.34 -27.14 -4.28
C MET A 102 5.51 -26.15 -5.09
N LEU A 103 4.19 -26.35 -5.19
CA LEU A 103 3.28 -25.40 -5.84
C LEU A 103 3.32 -24.02 -5.18
N LEU A 104 3.31 -23.97 -3.84
CA LEU A 104 3.42 -22.71 -3.09
C LEU A 104 4.74 -21.99 -3.37
N THR A 105 5.83 -22.75 -3.55
CA THR A 105 7.16 -22.19 -3.85
C THR A 105 7.26 -21.67 -5.29
N ILE A 106 6.64 -22.38 -6.25
CA ILE A 106 6.58 -21.94 -7.64
C ILE A 106 5.69 -20.69 -7.76
N GLY A 107 4.53 -20.70 -7.10
CA GLY A 107 3.57 -19.60 -7.05
C GLY A 107 4.16 -18.35 -6.39
N SER A 108 4.88 -18.49 -5.27
CA SER A 108 5.52 -17.35 -4.61
C SER A 108 6.58 -16.68 -5.48
N GLY A 109 7.25 -17.43 -6.36
CA GLY A 109 8.19 -16.89 -7.33
C GLY A 109 7.55 -15.97 -8.39
N PHE A 110 6.26 -16.11 -8.65
CA PHE A 110 5.52 -15.26 -9.58
C PHE A 110 5.07 -13.94 -8.97
N ILE A 111 4.72 -13.93 -7.68
CA ILE A 111 4.22 -12.73 -6.99
C ILE A 111 5.36 -12.00 -6.26
N GLY A 112 6.21 -12.73 -5.53
CA GLY A 112 7.27 -12.15 -4.70
C GLY A 112 8.43 -11.57 -5.50
N GLY A 113 8.74 -12.14 -6.67
CA GLY A 113 9.83 -11.67 -7.54
C GLY A 113 9.63 -10.25 -8.07
N PRO A 114 8.50 -9.95 -8.72
CA PRO A 114 8.18 -8.60 -9.21
C PRO A 114 8.15 -7.56 -8.08
N VAL A 115 7.45 -7.83 -6.97
CA VAL A 115 7.37 -6.90 -5.83
C VAL A 115 8.75 -6.57 -5.28
N PHE A 116 9.60 -7.58 -5.07
CA PHE A 116 10.95 -7.38 -4.52
C PHE A 116 11.89 -6.62 -5.48
N ARG A 117 11.73 -6.83 -6.79
CA ARG A 117 12.49 -6.09 -7.81
C ARG A 117 12.15 -4.59 -7.77
N VAL A 118 10.86 -4.27 -7.75
CA VAL A 118 10.43 -2.86 -7.75
C VAL A 118 10.79 -2.15 -6.45
N THR A 119 10.68 -2.81 -5.29
CA THR A 119 11.14 -2.21 -4.03
C THR A 119 12.63 -1.87 -4.08
N LYS A 120 13.46 -2.77 -4.62
CA LYS A 120 14.90 -2.55 -4.75
C LYS A 120 15.24 -1.40 -5.72
N GLU A 121 14.50 -1.26 -6.82
CA GLU A 121 14.67 -0.16 -7.76
C GLU A 121 14.25 1.19 -7.18
N LEU A 122 13.16 1.23 -6.40
CA LEU A 122 12.72 2.43 -5.68
C LEU A 122 13.75 2.86 -4.62
N GLU A 123 14.34 1.92 -3.89
CA GLU A 123 15.42 2.20 -2.93
C GLU A 123 16.68 2.74 -3.63
N ALA A 124 17.07 2.15 -4.77
CA ALA A 124 18.22 2.61 -5.54
C ALA A 124 18.01 4.05 -6.07
N LYS A 125 16.82 4.39 -6.55
CA LYS A 125 16.48 5.75 -7.00
C LYS A 125 16.52 6.78 -5.86
N LYS A 126 16.08 6.42 -4.65
CA LYS A 126 16.18 7.29 -3.47
C LYS A 126 17.64 7.58 -3.07
N GLN A 127 18.56 6.63 -3.29
CA GLN A 127 19.98 6.79 -2.97
C GLN A 127 20.78 7.52 -4.07
N GLY A 128 20.32 7.49 -5.32
CA GLY A 128 20.98 8.14 -6.46
C GLY A 128 20.70 9.63 -6.65
N GLY A 129 19.68 10.18 -5.99
CA GLY A 129 19.23 11.58 -6.18
C GLY A 129 20.01 12.67 -5.44
N THR A 130 21.00 12.32 -4.61
CA THR A 130 21.73 13.29 -3.74
C THR A 130 23.07 13.79 -4.28
N LYS A 131 23.32 13.71 -5.59
CA LYS A 131 24.51 14.31 -6.23
C LYS A 131 24.13 15.39 -7.25
N SER A 132 23.63 16.53 -6.76
CA SER A 132 23.66 17.79 -7.52
C SER A 132 24.86 18.60 -7.05
N THR A 133 26.00 18.37 -7.68
CA THR A 133 27.22 19.15 -7.51
C THR A 133 27.04 20.48 -8.25
N THR A 134 26.88 21.58 -7.53
CA THR A 134 26.89 22.93 -8.09
C THR A 134 28.24 23.20 -8.77
N PRO A 135 28.30 23.58 -10.06
CA PRO A 135 29.53 24.06 -10.67
C PRO A 135 29.80 25.50 -10.20
N ARG A 136 31.06 25.75 -9.85
CA ARG A 136 31.61 27.05 -9.46
C ARG A 136 31.89 27.93 -10.68
#